data_AF-A0A6J3C7Y2-F1
#
_entry.id   AF-A0A6J3C7Y2-F1
#
_cell.length_a   1.000
_cell.length_b   1.000
_cell.length_c   1.000
_cell.angle_alpha   90.00
_cell.angle_beta   90.00
_cell.angle_gamma   90.00
#
_symmetry.space_group_name_H-M   'P 1'
#
loop_
_entity.id
_entity.type
_entity.pdbx_description
1 polymer ?
#
loop_
_entity_poly.entity_id
_entity_poly.type
_entity_poly.pdbx_seq_one_letter_code
_entity_poly.pdbx_strand_id
1 'polypeptide(L)'
;PGGSKSVAKGKRYVIVHCGGKTGLIPNALLIYNDKEKKKDFHDAINTVNFKKWVLDKLIPNLQEPTCIVMDNARYHSSQINKPLSMINRKKEITDWLSSNNIAYPTNATKSMLMVIVKQNKPDPIYEIDHLVQDYGHKIVRLPPYHYDLNPIEMIWGIVKGKVATKNVGLDNITFMQLVKNCFEVNITFHLI
;
A
#
# COMPACT_ATOMS: atom_id res chain seq x y z
N PRO A 1 -28.90 3.71 -23.85
CA PRO A 1 -29.35 2.91 -22.67
C PRO A 1 -28.42 1.71 -22.44
N GLY A 2 -27.38 1.89 -21.63
CA GLY A 2 -26.40 0.85 -21.31
C GLY A 2 -26.17 0.80 -19.80
N GLY A 3 -27.21 0.46 -19.05
CA GLY A 3 -27.09 0.26 -17.61
C GLY A 3 -26.33 -1.04 -17.34
N SER A 4 -25.11 -0.93 -16.80
CA SER A 4 -24.38 -2.08 -16.27
C SER A 4 -25.21 -2.72 -15.16
N LYS A 5 -25.77 -3.90 -15.40
CA LYS A 5 -26.49 -4.66 -14.37
C LYS A 5 -25.50 -5.03 -13.26
N SER A 6 -25.92 -4.77 -12.02
CA SER A 6 -25.07 -4.54 -10.86
C SER A 6 -24.28 -5.74 -10.37
N VAL A 7 -23.03 -5.45 -9.98
CA VAL A 7 -22.24 -6.16 -8.97
C VAL A 7 -23.12 -6.61 -7.79
N ALA A 8 -22.82 -7.77 -7.18
CA ALA A 8 -23.38 -8.21 -5.91
C ALA A 8 -23.54 -7.03 -4.93
N LYS A 9 -24.75 -6.49 -4.84
CA LYS A 9 -25.01 -5.17 -4.25
C LYS A 9 -24.62 -5.21 -2.77
N GLY A 10 -23.60 -4.42 -2.39
CA GLY A 10 -23.19 -4.24 -0.98
C GLY A 10 -22.07 -5.16 -0.45
N LYS A 11 -21.39 -5.95 -1.29
CA LYS A 11 -20.20 -6.72 -0.90
C LYS A 11 -18.92 -6.07 -1.44
N ARG A 12 -17.91 -5.84 -0.59
CA ARG A 12 -16.62 -5.30 -0.98
C ARG A 12 -15.55 -6.36 -0.74
N TYR A 13 -14.69 -6.54 -1.74
CA TYR A 13 -13.58 -7.46 -1.68
C TYR A 13 -12.29 -6.67 -1.63
N VAL A 14 -11.37 -7.12 -0.78
CA VAL A 14 -10.00 -6.64 -0.73
C VAL A 14 -9.15 -7.65 -1.48
N ILE A 15 -8.35 -7.17 -2.42
CA ILE A 15 -7.39 -7.96 -3.18
C ILE A 15 -6.03 -7.29 -3.01
N VAL A 16 -5.02 -8.06 -2.60
CA VAL A 16 -3.62 -7.62 -2.50
C VAL A 16 -2.77 -8.63 -3.25
N HIS A 17 -1.88 -8.15 -4.11
CA HIS A 17 -0.98 -9.00 -4.87
C HIS A 17 0.29 -8.23 -5.26
N CYS A 18 1.28 -8.96 -5.74
CA CYS A 18 2.55 -8.43 -6.24
C CYS A 18 2.85 -9.09 -7.59
N GLY A 19 3.23 -8.26 -8.56
CA GLY A 19 3.73 -8.70 -9.86
C GLY A 19 5.21 -8.39 -9.98
N GLY A 20 5.94 -9.26 -10.68
CA GLY A 20 7.32 -9.09 -11.09
C GLY A 20 7.47 -9.21 -12.61
N LYS A 21 8.71 -9.13 -13.08
CA LYS A 21 9.05 -9.19 -14.52
C LYS A 21 8.52 -10.44 -15.23
N THR A 22 8.52 -11.58 -14.54
CA THR A 22 8.19 -12.89 -15.11
C THR A 22 6.75 -13.30 -14.90
N GLY A 23 5.96 -12.53 -14.16
CA GLY A 23 4.66 -13.00 -13.71
C GLY A 23 4.24 -12.41 -12.37
N LEU A 24 3.06 -12.82 -11.93
CA LEU A 24 2.64 -12.61 -10.55
C LEU A 24 3.45 -13.51 -9.62
N ILE A 25 3.77 -13.01 -8.43
CA ILE A 25 4.51 -13.78 -7.43
C ILE A 25 3.63 -14.94 -6.93
N PRO A 26 4.05 -16.21 -7.10
CA PRO A 26 3.26 -17.35 -6.65
C PRO A 26 2.92 -17.26 -5.17
N ASN A 27 1.74 -17.76 -4.79
CA ASN A 27 1.24 -17.76 -3.40
C ASN A 27 1.12 -16.38 -2.71
N ALA A 28 1.37 -15.27 -3.40
CA ALA A 28 1.27 -13.93 -2.85
C ALA A 28 -0.14 -13.30 -2.99
N LEU A 29 -1.08 -13.96 -3.67
CA LEU A 29 -2.45 -13.45 -3.81
C LEU A 29 -3.21 -13.54 -2.48
N LEU A 30 -3.66 -12.40 -1.98
CA LEU A 30 -4.61 -12.29 -0.88
C LEU A 30 -5.94 -11.76 -1.42
N ILE A 31 -7.01 -12.51 -1.18
CA ILE A 31 -8.39 -12.09 -1.48
C ILE A 31 -9.30 -12.44 -0.31
N TYR A 32 -10.07 -11.47 0.14
CA TYR A 32 -11.08 -11.67 1.17
C TYR A 32 -12.23 -10.66 1.04
N ASN A 33 -13.39 -11.01 1.61
CA ASN A 33 -14.53 -10.11 1.73
C ASN A 33 -14.39 -9.32 3.04
N ASP A 34 -14.53 -7.99 2.99
CA ASP A 34 -14.33 -7.13 4.17
C ASP A 34 -15.36 -7.35 5.29
N LYS A 35 -16.47 -8.06 5.00
CA LYS A 35 -17.52 -8.43 5.97
C LYS A 35 -17.45 -9.88 6.43
N GLU A 36 -16.67 -10.74 5.80
CA GLU A 36 -16.52 -12.13 6.27
C GLU A 36 -15.45 -12.18 7.36
N LYS A 37 -15.85 -12.61 8.56
CA LYS A 37 -14.98 -12.75 9.73
C LYS A 37 -13.96 -13.87 9.52
N LYS A 38 -12.90 -13.65 8.73
CA LYS A 38 -11.67 -14.42 8.86
C LYS A 38 -10.89 -13.87 10.04
N LYS A 39 -10.48 -14.78 10.94
CA LYS A 39 -9.85 -14.50 12.24
C LYS A 39 -8.63 -13.55 12.17
N ASP A 40 -8.01 -13.45 11.00
CA ASP A 40 -6.74 -12.74 10.79
C ASP A 40 -6.85 -11.47 9.92
N PHE A 41 -8.00 -11.23 9.28
CA PHE A 41 -8.20 -10.08 8.38
C PHE A 41 -9.61 -9.51 8.61
N HIS A 42 -9.73 -8.75 9.69
CA HIS A 42 -10.91 -7.93 9.96
C HIS A 42 -10.71 -6.57 9.27
N ASP A 43 -11.71 -6.11 8.53
CA ASP A 43 -11.79 -4.79 7.88
C ASP A 43 -10.98 -4.59 6.57
N ALA A 44 -11.17 -3.40 5.97
CA ALA A 44 -10.39 -2.91 4.84
C ALA A 44 -8.88 -2.98 5.14
N ILE A 45 -8.06 -3.08 4.08
CA ILE A 45 -6.60 -3.17 4.22
C ILE A 45 -6.05 -2.03 5.10
N ASN A 46 -5.21 -2.39 6.07
CA ASN A 46 -4.58 -1.49 7.03
C ASN A 46 -3.11 -1.87 7.21
N THR A 47 -2.34 -1.07 7.97
CA THR A 47 -0.91 -1.30 8.18
C THR A 47 -0.59 -2.67 8.77
N VAL A 48 -1.40 -3.15 9.72
CA VAL A 48 -1.17 -4.44 10.40
C VAL A 48 -1.38 -5.60 9.43
N ASN A 49 -2.52 -5.61 8.73
CA ASN A 49 -2.87 -6.66 7.77
C ASN A 49 -1.93 -6.65 6.56
N PHE A 50 -1.51 -5.46 6.11
CA PHE A 50 -0.53 -5.32 5.04
C PHE A 50 0.84 -5.86 5.45
N LYS A 51 1.33 -5.50 6.64
CA LYS A 51 2.58 -6.04 7.18
C LYS A 51 2.55 -7.56 7.30
N LYS A 52 1.43 -8.11 7.81
CA LYS A 52 1.21 -9.56 7.88
C LYS A 52 1.28 -10.21 6.49
N TRP A 53 0.62 -9.62 5.49
CA TRP A 53 0.71 -10.11 4.11
C TRP A 53 2.15 -10.06 3.57
N VAL A 54 2.89 -8.98 3.84
CA VAL A 54 4.30 -8.86 3.42
C VAL A 54 5.13 -10.02 4.00
N LEU A 55 4.98 -10.31 5.30
CA LEU A 55 5.73 -11.38 5.98
C LEU A 55 5.28 -12.79 5.62
N ASP A 56 3.97 -13.03 5.56
CA ASP A 56 3.42 -14.38 5.45
C ASP A 56 3.30 -14.84 3.99
N LYS A 57 3.20 -13.90 3.05
CA LYS A 57 2.84 -14.20 1.65
C LYS A 57 3.82 -13.62 0.64
N LEU A 58 4.30 -12.39 0.82
CA LEU A 58 5.20 -11.79 -0.16
C LEU A 58 6.64 -12.29 0.00
N ILE A 59 7.29 -11.94 1.11
CA ILE A 59 8.71 -12.22 1.36
C ILE A 59 9.06 -13.70 1.14
N PRO A 60 8.31 -14.69 1.66
CA PRO A 60 8.65 -16.10 1.48
C PRO A 60 8.61 -16.59 0.03
N ASN A 61 7.97 -15.84 -0.87
CA ASN A 61 7.81 -16.20 -2.28
C ASN A 61 8.62 -15.29 -3.22
N LEU A 62 9.42 -14.35 -2.68
CA LEU A 62 10.36 -13.56 -3.47
C LEU A 62 11.67 -14.35 -3.71
N GLN A 63 12.26 -14.18 -4.89
CA GLN A 63 13.55 -14.76 -5.24
C GLN A 63 14.63 -13.68 -5.19
N GLU A 64 15.72 -13.94 -4.46
CA GLU A 64 16.93 -13.08 -4.36
C GLU A 64 16.67 -11.64 -3.91
N PRO A 65 17.72 -10.82 -3.64
CA PRO A 65 17.52 -9.40 -3.39
C PRO A 65 16.69 -8.78 -4.52
N THR A 66 15.50 -8.31 -4.19
CA THR A 66 14.50 -7.84 -5.15
C THR A 66 14.20 -6.39 -4.86
N CYS A 67 14.04 -5.60 -5.91
CA CYS A 67 13.52 -4.24 -5.82
C CYS A 67 12.00 -4.25 -5.99
N ILE A 68 11.28 -3.86 -4.94
CA ILE A 68 9.82 -3.80 -4.89
C ILE A 68 9.41 -2.36 -5.15
N VAL A 69 8.67 -2.12 -6.23
CA VAL A 69 8.07 -0.80 -6.50
C VAL A 69 6.76 -0.68 -5.72
N MET A 70 6.59 0.39 -4.97
CA MET A 70 5.44 0.61 -4.09
C MET A 70 4.88 2.03 -4.24
N ASP A 71 3.56 2.17 -4.23
CA ASP A 71 2.92 3.49 -4.08
C ASP A 71 2.99 4.00 -2.64
N ASN A 72 2.49 5.22 -2.42
CA ASN A 72 2.48 5.88 -1.10
C ASN A 72 1.14 5.77 -0.38
N ALA A 73 0.39 4.68 -0.57
CA ALA A 73 -0.84 4.47 0.19
C ALA A 73 -0.57 4.58 1.71
N ARG A 74 -1.55 5.10 2.45
CA ARG A 74 -1.38 5.40 3.89
C ARG A 74 -0.94 4.17 4.69
N TYR A 75 -1.46 2.99 4.36
CA TYR A 75 -1.12 1.74 5.04
C TYR A 75 0.27 1.19 4.66
N HIS A 76 0.82 1.55 3.50
CA HIS A 76 2.22 1.30 3.12
C HIS A 76 3.20 2.25 3.81
N SER A 77 2.72 3.42 4.23
CA SER A 77 3.55 4.58 4.60
C SER A 77 3.52 4.87 6.10
N SER A 78 3.47 3.82 6.92
CA SER A 78 3.60 3.93 8.39
C SER A 78 5.00 4.43 8.73
N GLN A 79 5.10 5.71 9.10
CA GLN A 79 6.37 6.38 9.36
C GLN A 79 6.83 6.12 10.81
N ILE A 80 8.10 5.73 10.97
CA ILE A 80 8.76 5.54 12.28
C ILE A 80 9.15 6.91 12.85
N ASN A 81 9.89 7.71 12.09
CA ASN A 81 10.37 9.03 12.47
C ASN A 81 9.31 10.11 12.25
N LYS A 82 8.12 9.96 12.86
CA LYS A 82 6.99 10.87 12.65
C LYS A 82 7.41 12.32 12.94
N PRO A 83 7.20 13.25 11.99
CA PRO A 83 7.51 14.64 12.23
C PRO A 83 6.57 15.20 13.31
N LEU A 84 7.02 16.26 13.96
CA LEU A 84 6.14 17.04 14.83
C LEU A 84 4.91 17.53 14.05
N SER A 85 3.83 17.76 14.77
CA SER A 85 2.56 18.22 14.24
C SER A 85 2.04 19.43 15.04
N MET A 86 0.99 20.08 14.54
CA MET A 86 0.33 21.17 15.26
C MET A 86 -0.32 20.73 16.60
N ILE A 87 -0.39 19.44 16.88
CA ILE A 87 -0.83 18.91 18.18
C ILE A 87 0.27 19.09 19.24
N ASN A 88 1.54 19.02 18.85
CA ASN A 88 2.67 19.17 19.77
C ASN A 88 2.70 20.55 20.42
N ARG A 89 3.16 20.65 21.66
CA ARG A 89 3.27 21.95 22.34
C ARG A 89 4.38 22.80 21.70
N LYS A 90 4.27 24.14 21.79
CA LYS A 90 5.30 25.05 21.27
C LYS A 90 6.70 24.70 21.79
N LYS A 91 6.79 24.37 23.09
CA LYS A 91 8.03 23.93 23.74
C LYS A 91 8.63 22.68 23.11
N GLU A 92 7.82 21.65 22.84
CA GLU A 92 8.30 20.43 22.17
C GLU A 92 8.86 20.72 20.78
N ILE A 93 8.25 21.67 20.07
CA ILE A 93 8.72 22.10 18.75
C ILE A 93 10.08 22.80 18.86
N THR A 94 10.23 23.72 19.81
CA THR A 94 11.51 24.42 20.03
C THR A 94 12.61 23.50 20.55
N ASP A 95 12.26 22.52 21.41
CA ASP A 95 13.20 21.54 21.95
C ASP A 95 13.72 20.63 20.81
N TRP A 96 12.84 20.20 19.90
CA TRP A 96 13.24 19.44 18.72
C TRP A 96 14.14 20.26 17.79
N LEU A 97 13.79 21.53 17.50
CA LEU A 97 14.63 22.40 16.68
C LEU A 97 16.02 22.59 17.29
N SER A 98 16.09 22.84 18.60
CA SER A 98 17.34 22.99 19.34
C SER A 98 18.17 21.71 19.33
N SER A 99 17.53 20.55 19.53
CA SER A 99 18.19 19.24 19.52
C SER A 99 18.76 18.86 18.15
N ASN A 100 18.19 19.41 17.07
CA ASN A 100 18.68 19.25 15.71
C ASN A 100 19.61 20.40 15.26
N ASN A 101 20.01 21.28 16.18
CA ASN A 101 20.84 22.47 15.92
C ASN A 101 20.25 23.42 14.87
N ILE A 102 18.92 23.56 14.82
CA ILE A 102 18.21 24.44 13.90
C ILE A 102 17.84 25.74 14.62
N ALA A 103 18.36 26.86 14.13
CA ALA A 103 18.04 28.17 14.66
C ALA A 103 16.57 28.57 14.37
N TYR A 104 15.95 29.29 15.31
CA TYR A 104 14.61 29.84 15.16
C TYR A 104 14.44 31.18 15.90
N PRO A 105 13.52 32.07 15.46
CA PRO A 105 13.29 33.33 16.14
C PRO A 105 12.69 33.15 17.54
N THR A 106 13.18 33.90 18.52
CA THR A 106 12.73 33.82 19.93
C THR A 106 11.25 34.18 20.11
N ASN A 107 10.75 35.10 19.28
CA ASN A 107 9.34 35.52 19.24
C ASN A 107 8.49 34.76 18.20
N ALA A 108 9.02 33.70 17.58
CA ALA A 108 8.31 32.95 16.55
C ALA A 108 6.98 32.40 17.06
N THR A 109 5.94 32.50 16.24
CA THR A 109 4.67 31.83 16.49
C THR A 109 4.80 30.33 16.23
N LYS A 110 3.86 29.55 16.75
CA LYS A 110 3.86 28.08 16.53
C LYS A 110 3.81 27.72 15.05
N SER A 111 3.07 28.48 14.23
CA SER A 111 3.00 28.28 12.79
C SER A 111 4.33 28.54 12.09
N MET A 112 5.05 29.61 12.46
CA MET A 112 6.39 29.90 11.95
C MET A 112 7.38 28.77 12.28
N LEU A 113 7.38 28.30 13.53
CA LEU A 113 8.21 27.17 13.94
C LEU A 113 7.90 25.90 13.13
N MET A 114 6.63 25.63 12.84
CA MET A 114 6.23 24.47 12.02
C MET A 114 6.66 24.58 10.56
N VAL A 115 6.79 25.80 10.00
CA VAL A 115 7.38 25.97 8.66
C VAL A 115 8.84 25.56 8.68
N ILE A 116 9.60 25.99 9.70
CA ILE A 116 11.01 25.61 9.88
C ILE A 116 11.14 24.10 10.05
N VAL A 117 10.30 23.48 10.88
CA VAL A 117 10.28 22.01 11.03
C VAL A 117 10.01 21.31 9.70
N LYS A 118 9.04 21.78 8.91
CA LYS A 118 8.73 21.15 7.61
C LYS A 118 9.88 21.23 6.61
N GLN A 119 10.69 22.29 6.66
CA GLN A 119 11.85 22.48 5.79
C GLN A 119 13.07 21.66 6.21
N ASN A 120 13.18 21.34 7.50
CA ASN A 120 14.36 20.68 8.08
C ASN A 120 14.09 19.25 8.57
N LYS A 121 12.85 18.75 8.41
CA LYS A 121 12.53 17.37 8.79
C LYS A 121 13.36 16.40 7.94
N PRO A 122 13.88 15.30 8.51
CA PRO A 122 14.53 14.28 7.73
C PRO A 122 13.54 13.60 6.76
N ASP A 123 14.10 12.87 5.81
CA ASP A 123 13.30 12.02 4.95
C ASP A 123 12.50 10.99 5.77
N PRO A 124 11.27 10.67 5.33
CA PRO A 124 10.44 9.73 6.05
C PRO A 124 11.05 8.33 6.00
N ILE A 125 11.14 7.72 7.18
CA ILE A 125 11.56 6.34 7.37
C ILE A 125 10.30 5.52 7.58
N TYR A 126 10.03 4.57 6.69
CA TYR A 126 8.84 3.73 6.74
C TYR A 126 9.13 2.34 7.32
N GLU A 127 8.22 1.87 8.16
CA GLU A 127 8.34 0.58 8.85
C GLU A 127 8.48 -0.61 7.89
N ILE A 128 7.70 -0.62 6.81
CA ILE A 128 7.76 -1.69 5.82
C ILE A 128 9.08 -1.68 5.04
N ASP A 129 9.68 -0.51 4.82
CA ASP A 129 10.92 -0.36 4.06
C ASP A 129 12.08 -1.02 4.82
N HIS A 130 12.18 -0.78 6.13
CA HIS A 130 13.11 -1.50 7.00
C HIS A 130 12.81 -3.00 7.06
N LEU A 131 11.52 -3.34 7.22
CA LEU A 131 11.13 -4.74 7.32
C LEU A 131 11.58 -5.55 6.10
N VAL A 132 11.36 -5.07 4.88
CA VAL A 132 11.80 -5.82 3.69
C VAL A 132 13.32 -5.80 3.53
N GLN A 133 13.98 -4.75 4.01
CA GLN A 133 15.43 -4.61 3.99
C GLN A 133 16.12 -5.64 4.90
N ASP A 134 15.52 -5.94 6.05
CA ASP A 134 16.02 -6.98 6.96
C ASP A 134 16.00 -8.38 6.32
N TYR A 135 15.15 -8.60 5.31
CA TYR A 135 15.12 -9.83 4.51
C TYR A 135 15.91 -9.72 3.18
N GLY A 136 16.70 -8.66 3.00
CA GLY A 136 17.57 -8.49 1.85
C GLY A 136 16.90 -7.89 0.60
N HIS A 137 15.67 -7.37 0.70
CA HIS A 137 14.97 -6.72 -0.39
C HIS A 137 14.97 -5.20 -0.24
N LYS A 138 14.64 -4.46 -1.30
CA LYS A 138 14.59 -2.98 -1.27
C LYS A 138 13.26 -2.48 -1.78
N ILE A 139 12.68 -1.47 -1.12
CA ILE A 139 11.53 -0.74 -1.66
C ILE A 139 12.00 0.51 -2.42
N VAL A 140 11.39 0.73 -3.57
CA VAL A 140 11.47 1.98 -4.32
C VAL A 140 10.06 2.57 -4.41
N ARG A 141 9.89 3.77 -3.85
CA ARG A 141 8.59 4.43 -3.80
C ARG A 141 8.36 5.30 -5.02
N LEU A 142 7.16 5.22 -5.58
CA LEU A 142 6.74 6.12 -6.63
C LEU A 142 6.66 7.57 -6.12
N PRO A 143 6.83 8.57 -6.98
CA PRO A 143 6.53 9.95 -6.63
C PRO A 143 5.07 10.09 -6.14
N PRO A 144 4.79 10.95 -5.14
CA PRO A 144 3.44 11.20 -4.67
C PRO A 144 2.51 11.61 -5.82
N TYR A 145 1.26 11.13 -5.79
CA TYR A 145 0.21 11.39 -6.80
C TYR A 145 0.43 10.81 -8.20
N HIS A 146 1.48 10.01 -8.40
CA HIS A 146 1.75 9.32 -9.67
C HIS A 146 1.41 7.83 -9.60
N TYR A 147 0.14 7.52 -9.28
CA TYR A 147 -0.34 6.13 -9.21
C TYR A 147 -0.38 5.46 -10.58
N ASP A 148 -0.45 6.24 -11.65
CA ASP A 148 -0.38 5.83 -13.05
C ASP A 148 0.94 5.16 -13.42
N LEU A 149 2.02 5.49 -12.70
CA LEU A 149 3.32 4.84 -12.84
C LEU A 149 3.39 3.46 -12.18
N ASN A 150 2.37 3.06 -11.42
CA ASN A 150 2.34 1.76 -10.77
C ASN A 150 1.92 0.67 -11.77
N PRO A 151 2.80 -0.27 -12.17
CA PRO A 151 2.49 -1.28 -13.19
C PRO A 151 1.31 -2.18 -12.80
N ILE A 152 1.01 -2.30 -11.50
CA ILE A 152 -0.12 -3.09 -11.01
C ILE A 152 -1.49 -2.51 -11.45
N GLU A 153 -1.59 -1.20 -11.71
CA GLU A 153 -2.86 -0.59 -12.16
C GLU A 153 -3.32 -1.15 -13.51
N MET A 154 -2.39 -1.48 -14.39
CA MET A 154 -2.70 -2.14 -15.66
C MET A 154 -3.28 -3.54 -15.43
N ILE A 155 -2.67 -4.30 -14.51
CA ILE A 155 -3.18 -5.63 -14.10
C ILE A 155 -4.58 -5.51 -13.51
N TRP A 156 -4.81 -4.53 -12.63
CA TRP A 156 -6.12 -4.29 -12.06
C TRP A 156 -7.15 -3.94 -13.13
N GLY A 157 -6.77 -3.17 -14.15
CA GLY A 157 -7.62 -2.87 -15.31
C GLY A 157 -8.08 -4.14 -16.04
N ILE A 158 -7.12 -5.02 -16.38
CA ILE A 158 -7.40 -6.29 -17.06
C ILE A 158 -8.32 -7.18 -16.21
N VAL A 159 -8.01 -7.34 -14.92
CA VAL A 159 -8.79 -8.20 -14.01
C VAL A 159 -10.20 -7.63 -13.79
N LYS A 160 -10.33 -6.32 -13.57
CA LYS A 160 -11.64 -5.65 -13.46
C LYS A 160 -12.48 -5.89 -14.71
N GLY A 161 -11.88 -5.77 -15.90
CA GLY A 161 -12.55 -6.07 -17.17
C GLY A 161 -13.04 -7.51 -17.26
N LYS A 162 -12.16 -8.50 -17.01
CA LYS A 162 -12.53 -9.93 -17.03
C LYS A 162 -13.65 -10.24 -16.04
N VAL A 163 -13.54 -9.74 -14.81
CA VAL A 163 -14.54 -9.95 -13.75
C VAL A 163 -15.88 -9.32 -14.11
N ALA A 164 -15.91 -8.10 -14.67
CA ALA A 164 -17.14 -7.40 -15.05
C ALA A 164 -17.98 -8.17 -16.08
N THR A 165 -17.35 -8.98 -16.94
CA THR A 165 -18.09 -9.78 -17.94
C THR A 165 -18.76 -11.03 -17.37
N LYS A 166 -18.34 -11.50 -16.19
CA LYS A 166 -18.74 -12.80 -15.63
C LYS A 166 -19.30 -12.76 -14.22
N ASN A 167 -19.33 -11.60 -13.56
CA ASN A 167 -19.67 -11.48 -12.14
C ASN A 167 -21.18 -11.37 -11.83
N VAL A 168 -22.05 -11.47 -12.83
CA VAL A 168 -23.50 -11.30 -12.63
C VAL A 168 -24.08 -12.50 -11.89
N GLY A 169 -24.66 -12.25 -10.70
CA GLY A 169 -25.40 -13.26 -9.93
C GLY A 169 -24.53 -14.28 -9.18
N LEU A 170 -23.21 -14.09 -9.11
CA LEU A 170 -22.32 -15.04 -8.45
C LEU A 170 -22.41 -14.97 -6.91
N ASP A 171 -22.33 -16.13 -6.26
CA ASP A 171 -22.08 -16.23 -4.82
C ASP A 171 -20.62 -15.88 -4.47
N ASN A 172 -20.29 -15.81 -3.18
CA ASN A 172 -18.96 -15.39 -2.72
C ASN A 172 -17.85 -16.36 -3.11
N ILE A 173 -18.10 -17.66 -3.04
CA ILE A 173 -17.12 -18.70 -3.35
C ILE A 173 -16.81 -18.65 -4.85
N THR A 174 -17.85 -18.64 -5.67
CA THR A 174 -17.72 -18.57 -7.13
C THR A 174 -17.08 -17.26 -7.58
N PHE A 175 -17.40 -16.14 -6.93
CA PHE A 175 -16.74 -14.86 -7.20
C PHE A 175 -15.25 -14.89 -6.85
N MET A 176 -14.88 -15.41 -5.67
CA MET A 176 -13.47 -15.53 -5.28
C MET A 176 -12.70 -16.44 -6.24
N GLN A 177 -13.29 -17.54 -6.68
CA GLN A 177 -12.71 -18.44 -7.67
C GLN A 177 -12.54 -17.74 -9.02
N LEU A 178 -13.56 -17.01 -9.50
CA LEU A 178 -13.46 -16.22 -10.73
C LEU A 178 -12.28 -15.25 -10.69
N VAL A 179 -12.11 -14.53 -9.58
CA VAL A 179 -11.00 -13.58 -9.41
C VAL A 179 -9.66 -14.30 -9.39
N LYS A 180 -9.52 -15.40 -8.65
CA LYS A 180 -8.29 -16.22 -8.63
C LYS A 180 -7.91 -16.69 -10.04
N ASN A 181 -8.88 -17.22 -10.77
CA ASN A 181 -8.68 -17.67 -12.15
C ASN A 181 -8.23 -16.53 -13.08
N CYS A 182 -8.63 -15.28 -12.81
CA CYS A 182 -8.17 -14.12 -13.61
C CYS A 182 -6.68 -13.81 -13.41
N PHE A 183 -6.12 -14.14 -12.24
CA PHE A 183 -4.69 -14.00 -11.94
C PHE A 183 -3.87 -15.21 -12.41
N GLU A 184 -4.45 -16.41 -12.41
CA GLU A 184 -3.78 -17.63 -12.87
C GLU A 184 -3.73 -17.74 -14.40
N VAL A 185 -4.78 -17.28 -15.09
CA VAL A 185 -4.91 -17.42 -16.55
C VAL A 185 -4.47 -16.14 -17.26
N ASN A 186 -3.26 -16.16 -17.79
CA ASN A 186 -2.73 -15.20 -18.78
C ASN A 186 -2.53 -13.77 -18.28
N ILE A 187 -1.63 -13.56 -17.32
CA ILE A 187 -0.89 -12.29 -17.23
C ILE A 187 0.56 -12.58 -17.65
N THR A 188 0.76 -12.82 -18.94
CA THR A 188 2.09 -12.88 -19.53
C THR A 188 2.55 -11.43 -19.72
N PHE A 189 3.57 -11.03 -18.95
CA PHE A 189 4.15 -9.70 -19.08
C PHE A 189 4.98 -9.65 -20.37
N HIS A 190 4.46 -9.01 -21.41
CA HIS A 190 5.29 -8.47 -22.48
C HIS A 190 5.54 -7.00 -22.11
N LEU A 191 6.45 -6.79 -21.16
CA LEU A 191 7.04 -5.48 -20.95
C LEU A 191 7.89 -5.19 -22.19
N ILE A 192 7.45 -4.21 -22.99
CA ILE A 192 8.27 -3.60 -24.05
C ILE A 192 9.38 -2.80 -23.37
#